data_AF-A0A2V9ZU95-F1
#
_entry.id   AF-A0A2V9ZU95-F1
#
_cell.length_a   1.000
_cell.length_b   1.000
_cell.length_c   1.000
_cell.angle_alpha   90.00
_cell.angle_beta   90.00
_cell.angle_gamma   90.00
#
_symmetry.space_group_name_H-M   'P 1'
#
loop_
_entity.id
_entity.type
_entity.pdbx_description
1 polymer ?
#
loop_
_entity_poly.entity_id
_entity_poly.type
_entity_poly.pdbx_seq_one_letter_code
_entity_poly.pdbx_strand_id
1 'polypeptide(L)'
;MVSTGQPQAAATPDLAVSTTAESEAPAPKISWVWHLLNFSPALLLVWFVSRFSVKIPVLDEWWLSYVFHAVRLGTATFNDFFAQHNEHRLFFPRLIWTSLAFATGWNIKAELALNVLLVVIVFAIVYQIALRQAQRIGSALFNLANLSSSLFIFSLTQYETWLLGVMGAVLLVHASVAFAIGVCFIQRLHPWTRFVLAAVFCFVASFSMMQGLASWIALLPCITLLPKESRSGRKLYLWCFLFASSVVIYFCHFRFSPGRDILRFLHHPLQAGGFFVALMGNSFCQSDAIVSGPIALVTGAAILLGLGAYVTMLRGESKEIIAPWLSLALFGFFYAAMVT
;
A
#
# COMPACT_ATOMS: atom_id res chain seq x y z
N MET A 1 -54.57 -73.86 0.02
CA MET A 1 -53.82 -72.92 0.88
C MET A 1 -52.52 -72.57 0.17
N VAL A 2 -52.58 -71.53 -0.68
CA VAL A 2 -51.81 -70.26 -0.58
C VAL A 2 -50.33 -70.51 -0.93
N SER A 3 -49.92 -70.44 -2.21
CA SER A 3 -49.82 -69.28 -3.13
C SER A 3 -48.40 -68.67 -3.13
N THR A 4 -47.66 -69.02 -4.20
CA THR A 4 -46.80 -68.19 -5.05
C THR A 4 -46.34 -66.80 -4.56
N GLY A 5 -45.04 -66.54 -4.74
CA GLY A 5 -44.53 -65.18 -4.91
C GLY A 5 -43.00 -65.09 -4.85
N GLN A 6 -42.32 -65.22 -6.00
CA GLN A 6 -41.12 -64.39 -6.19
C GLN A 6 -41.58 -62.96 -6.45
N PRO A 7 -40.82 -61.97 -5.95
CA PRO A 7 -40.48 -60.87 -6.84
C PRO A 7 -39.01 -60.46 -6.76
N GLN A 8 -38.40 -60.40 -7.95
CA GLN A 8 -37.48 -59.37 -8.43
C GLN A 8 -36.63 -58.63 -7.40
N ALA A 9 -35.33 -58.97 -7.38
CA ALA A 9 -34.30 -58.05 -6.93
C ALA A 9 -34.35 -56.79 -7.81
N ALA A 10 -34.81 -55.69 -7.23
CA ALA A 10 -34.75 -54.38 -7.84
C ALA A 10 -33.28 -54.00 -8.09
N ALA A 11 -32.95 -53.70 -9.34
CA ALA A 11 -31.73 -53.01 -9.70
C ALA A 11 -31.73 -51.64 -9.00
N THR A 12 -30.92 -51.50 -7.96
CA THR A 12 -30.50 -50.17 -7.49
C THR A 12 -29.53 -49.61 -8.53
N PRO A 13 -29.84 -48.47 -9.17
CA PRO A 13 -28.90 -47.83 -10.07
C PRO A 13 -27.69 -47.38 -9.28
N ASP A 14 -26.51 -47.60 -9.85
CA ASP A 14 -25.25 -47.00 -9.44
C ASP A 14 -25.48 -45.52 -9.09
N LEU A 15 -25.49 -45.21 -7.80
CA LEU A 15 -25.16 -43.88 -7.32
C LEU A 15 -23.67 -43.71 -7.57
N ALA A 16 -23.34 -43.42 -8.82
CA ALA A 16 -22.13 -42.73 -9.20
C ALA A 16 -22.06 -41.51 -8.28
N VAL A 17 -21.27 -41.63 -7.22
CA VAL A 17 -20.74 -40.51 -6.48
C VAL A 17 -20.01 -39.70 -7.54
N SER A 18 -20.68 -38.68 -8.07
CA SER A 18 -20.03 -37.63 -8.83
C SER A 18 -19.13 -36.91 -7.84
N THR A 19 -17.94 -37.46 -7.64
CA THR A 19 -16.77 -36.66 -7.31
C THR A 19 -16.66 -35.67 -8.45
N THR A 20 -17.31 -34.52 -8.32
CA THR A 20 -16.88 -33.28 -8.95
C THR A 20 -15.52 -33.00 -8.35
N ALA A 21 -14.51 -33.73 -8.84
CA ALA A 21 -13.16 -33.26 -8.86
C ALA A 21 -13.24 -31.95 -9.64
N GLU A 22 -13.30 -30.83 -8.91
CA GLU A 22 -12.78 -29.58 -9.41
C GLU A 22 -11.36 -29.88 -9.86
N SER A 23 -11.23 -30.21 -11.14
CA SER A 23 -9.97 -30.27 -11.84
C SER A 23 -9.30 -28.94 -11.57
N GLU A 24 -8.32 -28.90 -10.67
CA GLU A 24 -7.41 -27.77 -10.49
C GLU A 24 -6.81 -27.46 -11.86
N ALA A 25 -7.44 -26.53 -12.59
CA ALA A 25 -6.93 -26.08 -13.85
C ALA A 25 -5.51 -25.54 -13.61
N PRO A 26 -4.51 -25.98 -14.39
CA PRO A 26 -3.14 -25.53 -14.20
C PRO A 26 -3.11 -24.00 -14.27
N ALA A 27 -2.35 -23.38 -13.36
CA ALA A 27 -2.21 -21.93 -13.33
C ALA A 27 -1.90 -21.39 -14.74
N PRO A 28 -2.55 -20.30 -15.18
CA PRO A 28 -2.24 -19.72 -16.47
C PRO A 28 -0.75 -19.39 -16.48
N LYS A 29 0.01 -20.07 -17.34
CA LYS A 29 1.44 -19.79 -17.52
C LYS A 29 1.56 -18.43 -18.18
N ILE A 30 1.81 -17.40 -17.37
CA ILE A 30 2.11 -16.07 -17.87
C ILE A 30 3.45 -16.15 -18.59
N SER A 31 3.46 -15.70 -19.85
CA SER A 31 4.70 -15.66 -20.64
C SER A 31 5.70 -14.72 -19.98
N TRP A 32 6.97 -15.09 -19.99
CA TRP A 32 8.08 -14.24 -19.50
C TRP A 32 8.10 -12.85 -20.14
N VAL A 33 7.57 -12.73 -21.37
CA VAL A 33 7.40 -11.46 -22.09
C VAL A 33 6.51 -10.49 -21.29
N TRP A 34 5.42 -10.99 -20.69
CA TRP A 34 4.53 -10.16 -19.87
C TRP A 34 5.21 -9.71 -18.58
N HIS A 35 6.05 -10.54 -17.96
CA HIS A 35 6.84 -10.10 -16.80
C HIS A 35 7.76 -8.94 -17.19
N LEU A 36 8.48 -9.04 -18.31
CA LEU A 36 9.32 -7.94 -18.79
C LEU A 36 8.52 -6.68 -19.11
N LEU A 37 7.38 -6.84 -19.77
CA LEU A 37 6.55 -5.70 -20.14
C LEU A 37 6.02 -4.97 -18.90
N ASN A 38 5.59 -5.72 -17.88
CA ASN A 38 5.12 -5.17 -16.61
C ASN A 38 6.22 -4.44 -15.83
N PHE A 39 7.50 -4.78 -15.99
CA PHE A 39 8.60 -4.07 -15.34
C PHE A 39 9.28 -3.02 -16.22
N SER A 40 8.91 -2.92 -17.50
CA SER A 40 9.51 -1.95 -18.43
C SER A 40 9.35 -0.48 -18.00
N PRO A 41 8.24 -0.03 -17.38
CA PRO A 41 8.14 1.34 -16.88
C PRO A 41 9.13 1.64 -15.75
N ALA A 42 9.51 0.64 -14.95
CA ALA A 42 10.56 0.81 -13.94
C ALA A 42 11.93 1.10 -14.57
N LEU A 43 12.24 0.46 -15.70
CA LEU A 43 13.47 0.74 -16.46
C LEU A 43 13.48 2.17 -17.00
N LEU A 44 12.34 2.66 -17.47
CA LEU A 44 12.18 4.05 -17.89
C LEU A 44 12.42 5.02 -16.72
N LEU A 45 11.89 4.72 -15.53
CA LEU A 45 12.13 5.52 -14.33
C LEU A 45 13.62 5.50 -13.92
N VAL A 46 14.28 4.34 -13.95
CA VAL A 46 15.72 4.22 -13.67
C VAL A 46 16.52 5.10 -14.64
N TRP A 47 16.23 5.01 -15.94
CA TRP A 47 16.86 5.86 -16.95
C TRP A 47 16.63 7.34 -16.64
N PHE A 48 15.39 7.73 -16.37
CA PHE A 48 15.02 9.12 -16.05
C PHE A 48 15.81 9.65 -14.85
N VAL A 49 15.75 8.97 -13.71
CA VAL A 49 16.47 9.38 -12.49
C VAL A 49 17.98 9.40 -12.71
N SER A 50 18.54 8.42 -13.42
CA SER A 50 19.99 8.40 -13.70
C SER A 50 20.45 9.60 -14.54
N ARG A 51 19.60 10.05 -15.48
CA ARG A 51 19.91 11.12 -16.42
C ARG A 51 19.69 12.51 -15.83
N PHE A 52 18.61 12.70 -15.07
CA PHE A 52 18.16 14.01 -14.61
C PHE A 52 18.48 14.31 -13.13
N SER A 53 18.99 13.34 -12.36
CA SER A 53 19.39 13.56 -10.97
C SER A 53 20.60 14.50 -10.81
N VAL A 54 20.49 15.40 -9.84
CA VAL A 54 21.58 16.26 -9.35
C VAL A 54 22.12 15.75 -8.01
N LYS A 55 23.36 16.10 -7.67
CA LYS A 55 24.03 15.62 -6.42
C LYS A 55 23.83 16.56 -5.22
N ILE A 56 23.01 17.58 -5.34
CA ILE A 56 22.88 18.65 -4.34
C ILE A 56 21.50 18.52 -3.70
N PRO A 57 21.39 18.69 -2.36
CA PRO A 57 20.10 18.64 -1.67
C PRO A 57 19.17 19.75 -2.15
N VAL A 58 17.87 19.45 -2.16
CA VAL A 58 16.83 20.34 -2.68
C VAL A 58 15.75 20.58 -1.61
N LEU A 59 15.30 21.83 -1.48
CA LEU A 59 14.21 22.24 -0.58
C LEU A 59 14.43 21.79 0.87
N ASP A 60 13.49 21.02 1.44
CA ASP A 60 13.45 20.60 2.84
C ASP A 60 14.62 19.70 3.24
N GLU A 61 15.32 19.13 2.27
CA GLU A 61 16.43 18.21 2.48
C GLU A 61 17.64 18.86 3.17
N TRP A 62 17.82 20.18 3.01
CA TRP A 62 18.88 20.94 3.69
C TRP A 62 18.81 20.85 5.21
N TRP A 63 17.61 20.64 5.77
CA TRP A 63 17.42 20.48 7.21
C TRP A 63 18.16 19.24 7.77
N LEU A 64 18.39 18.19 6.97
CA LEU A 64 19.11 16.99 7.43
C LEU A 64 20.54 17.27 7.86
N SER A 65 21.15 18.35 7.37
CA SER A 65 22.50 18.79 7.76
C SER A 65 22.65 18.98 9.27
N TYR A 66 21.60 19.39 9.99
CA TYR A 66 21.63 19.54 11.45
C TYR A 66 21.84 18.19 12.15
N VAL A 67 21.10 17.15 11.72
CA VAL A 67 21.25 15.79 12.25
C VAL A 67 22.62 15.24 11.90
N PHE A 68 23.08 15.44 10.66
CA PHE A 68 24.39 14.95 10.22
C PHE A 68 25.53 15.63 10.98
N HIS A 69 25.40 16.92 11.28
CA HIS A 69 26.36 17.64 12.09
C HIS A 69 26.43 17.10 13.52
N ALA A 70 25.28 16.87 14.17
CA ALA A 70 25.22 16.29 15.51
C ALA A 70 25.83 14.87 15.56
N VAL A 71 25.55 14.04 14.54
CA VAL A 71 26.13 12.69 14.44
C VAL A 71 27.64 12.77 14.24
N ARG A 72 28.12 13.66 13.37
CA ARG A 72 29.56 13.86 13.11
C ARG A 72 30.32 14.30 14.36
N LEU A 73 29.71 15.11 15.22
CA LEU A 73 30.29 15.57 16.49
C LEU A 73 30.15 14.57 17.64
N GLY A 74 29.44 13.45 17.45
CA GLY A 74 29.15 12.49 18.51
C GLY A 74 28.18 13.02 19.57
N THR A 75 27.42 14.07 19.26
CA THR A 75 26.45 14.72 20.17
C THR A 75 25.00 14.36 19.85
N ALA A 76 24.77 13.55 18.80
CA ALA A 76 23.43 13.13 18.41
C ALA A 76 22.71 12.35 19.51
N THR A 77 21.46 12.72 19.73
CA THR A 77 20.54 12.13 20.71
C THR A 77 19.37 11.46 19.99
N PHE A 78 18.58 10.67 20.72
CA PHE A 78 17.33 10.11 20.19
C PHE A 78 16.38 11.20 19.65
N ASN A 79 16.36 12.36 20.30
CA ASN A 79 15.47 13.46 19.91
C ASN A 79 15.83 14.02 18.53
N ASP A 80 17.09 13.98 18.10
CA ASP A 80 17.48 14.46 16.76
C ASP A 80 16.84 13.62 15.64
N PHE A 81 16.53 12.35 15.92
CA PHE A 81 15.84 11.46 14.99
C PHE A 81 14.32 11.47 15.18
N PHE A 82 13.84 11.59 16.42
CA PHE A 82 12.42 11.48 16.72
C PHE A 82 11.66 12.82 16.72
N ALA A 83 12.35 13.96 16.81
CA ALA A 83 11.73 15.27 16.86
C ALA A 83 10.84 15.53 15.65
N GLN A 84 9.70 16.19 15.91
CA GLN A 84 8.77 16.62 14.87
C GLN A 84 9.49 17.52 13.87
N HIS A 85 9.26 17.26 12.58
CA HIS A 85 9.63 18.17 11.50
C HIS A 85 8.41 18.34 10.60
N ASN A 86 7.98 19.60 10.46
CA ASN A 86 6.66 19.94 9.92
C ASN A 86 5.57 19.15 10.67
N GLU A 87 4.78 18.35 9.97
CA GLU A 87 3.66 17.58 10.52
C GLU A 87 4.03 16.10 10.71
N HIS A 88 5.35 15.79 10.69
CA HIS A 88 5.85 14.43 10.55
C HIS A 88 6.85 14.04 11.62
N ARG A 89 6.76 12.78 12.06
CA ARG A 89 7.81 12.07 12.79
C ARG A 89 8.59 11.22 11.79
N LEU A 90 9.76 11.70 11.38
CA LEU A 90 10.59 11.11 10.33
C LEU A 90 11.67 10.16 10.89
N PHE A 91 11.35 9.38 11.92
CA PHE A 91 12.35 8.60 12.66
C PHE A 91 13.09 7.60 11.77
N PHE A 92 12.37 6.71 11.09
CA PHE A 92 12.98 5.71 10.20
C PHE A 92 13.66 6.33 8.96
N PRO A 93 13.04 7.31 8.26
CA PRO A 93 13.69 8.02 7.17
C PRO A 93 15.00 8.68 7.59
N ARG A 94 15.05 9.36 8.75
CA ARG A 94 16.29 9.99 9.23
C ARG A 94 17.39 8.97 9.53
N LEU A 95 17.06 7.81 10.08
CA LEU A 95 18.05 6.74 10.28
C LEU A 95 18.65 6.28 8.95
N ILE A 96 17.80 6.08 7.95
CA ILE A 96 18.20 5.64 6.61
C ILE A 96 19.04 6.71 5.90
N TRP A 97 18.54 7.95 5.84
CA TRP A 97 19.25 9.05 5.19
C TRP A 97 20.57 9.36 5.87
N THR A 98 20.63 9.36 7.20
CA THR A 98 21.89 9.52 7.94
C THR A 98 22.87 8.43 7.56
N SER A 99 22.43 7.17 7.55
CA SER A 99 23.28 6.03 7.18
C SER A 99 23.80 6.17 5.73
N LEU A 100 22.94 6.54 4.79
CA LEU A 100 23.31 6.76 3.39
C LEU A 100 24.26 7.95 3.23
N ALA A 101 24.01 9.05 3.93
CA ALA A 101 24.80 10.26 3.83
C ALA A 101 26.25 10.01 4.29
N PHE A 102 26.44 9.34 5.42
CA PHE A 102 27.79 9.00 5.88
C PHE A 102 28.47 7.94 5.02
N ALA A 103 27.72 7.00 4.44
CA ALA A 103 28.28 5.98 3.55
C ALA A 103 28.70 6.52 2.17
N THR A 104 28.08 7.60 1.69
CA THR A 104 28.24 8.09 0.31
C THR A 104 28.79 9.51 0.18
N GLY A 105 29.07 10.18 1.31
CA GLY A 105 29.44 11.60 1.32
C GLY A 105 28.27 12.52 1.00
N TRP A 106 27.06 12.17 1.46
CA TRP A 106 25.79 12.84 1.20
C TRP A 106 25.50 13.03 -0.30
N ASN A 107 25.71 11.95 -1.06
CA ASN A 107 25.38 11.93 -2.47
C ASN A 107 23.89 11.61 -2.68
N ILE A 108 23.09 12.63 -2.97
CA ILE A 108 21.63 12.52 -3.17
C ILE A 108 21.24 11.44 -4.20
N LYS A 109 22.10 11.12 -5.17
CA LYS A 109 21.81 10.04 -6.14
C LYS A 109 21.64 8.67 -5.47
N ALA A 110 22.29 8.43 -4.33
CA ALA A 110 22.10 7.20 -3.56
C ALA A 110 20.70 7.15 -2.93
N GLU A 111 20.20 8.30 -2.45
CA GLU A 111 18.85 8.43 -1.89
C GLU A 111 17.79 8.23 -2.98
N LEU A 112 18.00 8.83 -4.16
CA LEU A 112 17.12 8.62 -5.31
C LEU A 112 17.14 7.17 -5.80
N ALA A 113 18.29 6.49 -5.78
CA ALA A 113 18.38 5.07 -6.09
C ALA A 113 17.57 4.22 -5.09
N LEU A 114 17.61 4.57 -3.80
CA LEU A 114 16.78 3.94 -2.79
C LEU A 114 15.29 4.20 -3.04
N ASN A 115 14.91 5.41 -3.44
CA ASN A 115 13.52 5.74 -3.80
C ASN A 115 13.03 4.85 -4.95
N VAL A 116 13.82 4.72 -6.01
CA VAL A 116 13.52 3.82 -7.13
C VAL A 116 13.40 2.36 -6.66
N LEU A 117 14.31 1.90 -5.81
CA LEU A 117 14.24 0.55 -5.26
C LEU A 117 12.95 0.32 -4.45
N LEU A 118 12.56 1.28 -3.60
CA LEU A 118 11.35 1.18 -2.78
C LEU A 118 10.08 1.09 -3.64
N VAL A 119 9.95 1.91 -4.69
CA VAL A 119 8.79 1.83 -5.59
C VAL A 119 8.77 0.53 -6.41
N VAL A 120 9.94 0.02 -6.82
CA VAL A 120 10.05 -1.29 -7.47
C VAL A 120 9.58 -2.41 -6.54
N ILE A 121 9.94 -2.34 -5.25
CA ILE A 121 9.48 -3.28 -4.23
C ILE A 121 7.95 -3.20 -4.05
N VAL A 122 7.38 -1.99 -3.97
CA VAL A 122 5.92 -1.79 -3.89
C VAL A 122 5.23 -2.49 -5.06
N PHE A 123 5.67 -2.20 -6.28
CA PHE A 123 5.08 -2.82 -7.47
C PHE A 123 5.26 -4.34 -7.47
N ALA A 124 6.45 -4.85 -7.13
CA ALA A 124 6.72 -6.28 -7.08
C ALA A 124 5.77 -7.00 -6.11
N ILE A 125 5.50 -6.43 -4.93
CA ILE A 125 4.59 -7.04 -3.96
C ILE A 125 3.14 -7.02 -4.48
N VAL A 126 2.68 -5.89 -5.02
CA VAL A 126 1.33 -5.78 -5.61
C VAL A 126 1.17 -6.76 -6.76
N TYR A 127 2.16 -6.85 -7.63
CA TYR A 127 2.20 -7.78 -8.74
C TYR A 127 2.17 -9.24 -8.28
N GLN A 128 2.93 -9.59 -7.23
CA GLN A 128 2.91 -10.94 -6.65
C GLN A 128 1.55 -11.30 -6.04
N ILE A 129 0.86 -10.35 -5.40
CA ILE A 129 -0.50 -10.54 -4.90
C ILE A 129 -1.44 -10.81 -6.09
N ALA A 130 -1.35 -10.01 -7.15
CA ALA A 130 -2.13 -10.19 -8.37
C ALA A 130 -1.88 -11.57 -9.01
N LEU A 131 -0.61 -11.99 -9.16
CA LEU A 131 -0.24 -13.27 -9.75
C LEU A 131 -0.86 -14.46 -9.02
N ARG A 132 -0.91 -14.43 -7.69
CA ARG A 132 -1.54 -15.51 -6.89
C ARG A 132 -3.05 -15.61 -7.14
N GLN A 133 -3.66 -14.53 -7.58
CA GLN A 133 -5.09 -14.46 -7.86
C GLN A 133 -5.42 -14.59 -9.37
N ALA A 134 -4.39 -14.66 -10.22
CA ALA A 134 -4.52 -14.71 -11.68
C ALA A 134 -5.29 -15.94 -12.18
N GLN A 135 -5.34 -17.04 -11.42
CA GLN A 135 -6.05 -18.27 -11.80
C GLN A 135 -7.56 -18.07 -12.02
N ARG A 136 -8.14 -16.98 -11.50
CA ARG A 136 -9.58 -16.71 -11.61
C ARG A 136 -9.96 -15.68 -12.69
N ILE A 137 -8.98 -15.02 -13.30
CA ILE A 137 -9.19 -13.91 -14.25
C ILE A 137 -8.63 -14.29 -15.62
N GLY A 138 -9.34 -13.98 -16.70
CA GLY A 138 -8.84 -14.20 -18.06
C GLY A 138 -7.46 -13.55 -18.27
N SER A 139 -6.56 -14.27 -18.93
CA SER A 139 -5.12 -13.92 -19.01
C SER A 139 -4.84 -12.55 -19.63
N ALA A 140 -5.62 -12.13 -20.64
CA ALA A 140 -5.42 -10.85 -21.32
C ALA A 140 -5.76 -9.65 -20.43
N LEU A 141 -6.94 -9.66 -19.78
CA LEU A 141 -7.38 -8.56 -18.90
C LEU A 141 -6.50 -8.46 -17.67
N PHE A 142 -6.08 -9.59 -17.11
CA PHE A 142 -5.12 -9.65 -16.01
C PHE A 142 -3.80 -8.97 -16.38
N ASN A 143 -3.23 -9.29 -17.53
CA ASN A 143 -1.97 -8.70 -17.99
C ASN A 143 -2.11 -7.20 -18.26
N LEU A 144 -3.22 -6.77 -18.86
CA LEU A 144 -3.49 -5.35 -19.10
C LEU A 144 -3.61 -4.56 -17.80
N ALA A 145 -4.34 -5.09 -16.80
CA ALA A 145 -4.50 -4.45 -15.51
C ALA A 145 -3.16 -4.26 -14.77
N ASN A 146 -2.27 -5.26 -14.82
CA ASN A 146 -0.94 -5.15 -14.23
C ASN A 146 -0.06 -4.15 -14.97
N LEU A 147 -0.13 -4.11 -16.30
CA LEU A 147 0.62 -3.15 -17.10
C LEU A 147 0.15 -1.72 -16.82
N SER A 148 -1.16 -1.51 -16.76
CA SER A 148 -1.74 -0.22 -16.33
C SER A 148 -1.27 0.16 -14.93
N SER A 149 -1.31 -0.77 -13.97
CA SER A 149 -0.82 -0.53 -12.60
C SER A 149 0.65 -0.14 -12.58
N SER A 150 1.49 -0.79 -13.40
CA SER A 150 2.89 -0.41 -13.55
C SER A 150 3.05 0.99 -14.12
N LEU A 151 2.30 1.34 -15.17
CA LEU A 151 2.39 2.67 -15.78
C LEU A 151 2.00 3.76 -14.79
N PHE A 152 0.99 3.54 -13.94
CA PHE A 152 0.60 4.47 -12.90
C PHE A 152 1.67 4.61 -11.81
N ILE A 153 2.19 3.50 -11.29
CA ILE A 153 3.14 3.50 -10.18
C ILE A 153 4.48 4.15 -10.58
N PHE A 154 4.94 3.93 -11.82
CA PHE A 154 6.20 4.50 -12.33
C PHE A 154 5.99 5.73 -13.22
N SER A 155 4.82 6.39 -13.13
CA SER A 155 4.48 7.48 -14.03
C SER A 155 5.46 8.66 -13.91
N LEU A 156 6.01 9.11 -15.04
CA LEU A 156 6.88 10.27 -15.10
C LEU A 156 6.13 11.61 -15.00
N THR A 157 4.79 11.60 -14.94
CA THR A 157 4.00 12.80 -14.62
C THR A 157 4.34 13.38 -13.24
N GLN A 158 4.92 12.57 -12.36
CA GLN A 158 5.38 12.97 -11.02
C GLN A 158 6.90 13.25 -11.00
N TYR A 159 7.45 13.80 -12.08
CA TYR A 159 8.90 13.97 -12.26
C TYR A 159 9.58 14.72 -11.10
N GLU A 160 8.93 15.73 -10.52
CA GLU A 160 9.48 16.47 -9.37
C GLU A 160 9.67 15.56 -8.17
N THR A 161 8.67 14.74 -7.87
CA THR A 161 8.73 13.74 -6.79
C THR A 161 9.87 12.75 -7.00
N TRP A 162 10.11 12.33 -8.25
CA TRP A 162 11.18 11.36 -8.56
C TRP A 162 12.59 11.93 -8.42
N LEU A 163 12.75 13.25 -8.44
CA LEU A 163 14.06 13.92 -8.34
C LEU A 163 14.35 14.49 -6.95
N LEU A 164 13.44 14.30 -5.98
CA LEU A 164 13.59 14.73 -4.59
C LEU A 164 13.94 13.53 -3.68
N GLY A 165 15.07 13.60 -2.97
CA GLY A 165 15.50 12.52 -2.07
C GLY A 165 14.57 12.34 -0.87
N VAL A 166 14.08 13.46 -0.30
CA VAL A 166 13.11 13.49 0.82
C VAL A 166 11.82 12.68 0.56
N MET A 167 11.45 12.45 -0.71
CA MET A 167 10.30 11.62 -1.09
C MET A 167 10.46 10.15 -0.69
N GLY A 168 11.66 9.73 -0.30
CA GLY A 168 11.93 8.43 0.28
C GLY A 168 11.12 8.12 1.53
N ALA A 169 10.75 9.13 2.33
CA ALA A 169 9.89 8.92 3.48
C ALA A 169 8.49 8.43 3.09
N VAL A 170 7.91 9.02 2.03
CA VAL A 170 6.60 8.63 1.50
C VAL A 170 6.67 7.24 0.86
N LEU A 171 7.72 6.97 0.07
CA LEU A 171 7.92 5.67 -0.55
C LEU A 171 8.19 4.56 0.47
N LEU A 172 8.86 4.87 1.58
CA LEU A 172 9.07 3.93 2.68
C LEU A 172 7.74 3.56 3.36
N VAL A 173 6.81 4.51 3.51
CA VAL A 173 5.45 4.22 3.99
C VAL A 173 4.75 3.27 3.02
N HIS A 174 4.75 3.57 1.72
CA HIS A 174 4.11 2.71 0.72
C HIS A 174 4.71 1.29 0.69
N ALA A 175 6.04 1.17 0.72
CA ALA A 175 6.74 -0.11 0.77
C ALA A 175 6.38 -0.88 2.04
N SER A 176 6.35 -0.20 3.19
CA SER A 176 5.99 -0.82 4.47
C SER A 176 4.54 -1.34 4.45
N VAL A 177 3.59 -0.55 3.94
CA VAL A 177 2.19 -0.99 3.79
C VAL A 177 2.08 -2.18 2.83
N ALA A 178 2.77 -2.13 1.69
CA ALA A 178 2.79 -3.24 0.74
C ALA A 178 3.34 -4.52 1.39
N PHE A 179 4.46 -4.43 2.12
CA PHE A 179 5.01 -5.56 2.88
C PHE A 179 4.04 -6.08 3.95
N ALA A 180 3.40 -5.18 4.70
CA ALA A 180 2.45 -5.56 5.73
C ALA A 180 1.27 -6.37 5.14
N ILE A 181 0.75 -5.95 3.98
CA ILE A 181 -0.28 -6.69 3.23
C ILE A 181 0.31 -8.03 2.73
N GLY A 182 1.44 -8.00 2.03
CA GLY A 182 2.04 -9.19 1.41
C GLY A 182 2.35 -10.30 2.41
N VAL A 183 2.85 -9.96 3.59
CA VAL A 183 3.18 -10.91 4.65
C VAL A 183 1.94 -11.65 5.18
N CYS A 184 0.76 -11.02 5.19
CA CYS A 184 -0.48 -11.66 5.63
C CYS A 184 -0.81 -12.91 4.79
N PHE A 185 -0.38 -12.93 3.52
CA PHE A 185 -0.65 -14.01 2.56
C PHE A 185 0.50 -15.01 2.40
N ILE A 186 1.57 -14.94 3.20
CA ILE A 186 2.66 -15.93 3.15
C ILE A 186 2.25 -17.19 3.92
N GLN A 187 1.72 -18.18 3.20
CA GLN A 187 1.15 -19.41 3.80
C GLN A 187 2.14 -20.22 4.67
N ARG A 188 3.45 -20.16 4.36
CA ARG A 188 4.51 -20.86 5.11
C ARG A 188 4.74 -20.30 6.52
N LEU A 189 4.32 -19.07 6.79
CA LEU A 189 4.53 -18.43 8.09
C LEU A 189 3.40 -18.76 9.06
N HIS A 190 3.74 -18.92 10.33
CA HIS A 190 2.77 -19.06 11.41
C HIS A 190 1.88 -17.80 11.51
N PRO A 191 0.56 -17.92 11.81
CA PRO A 191 -0.34 -16.77 11.87
C PRO A 191 0.12 -15.65 12.81
N TRP A 192 0.78 -15.98 13.92
CA TRP A 192 1.36 -14.98 14.84
C TRP A 192 2.58 -14.27 14.24
N THR A 193 3.43 -14.98 13.50
CA THR A 193 4.57 -14.36 12.81
C THR A 193 4.07 -13.37 11.75
N ARG A 194 3.02 -13.73 10.99
CA ARG A 194 2.40 -12.81 10.03
C ARG A 194 1.85 -11.55 10.71
N PHE A 195 1.15 -11.73 11.84
CA PHE A 195 0.62 -10.64 12.64
C PHE A 195 1.73 -9.70 13.15
N VAL A 196 2.79 -10.25 13.75
CA VAL A 196 3.91 -9.46 14.29
C VAL A 196 4.63 -8.71 13.18
N LEU A 197 4.94 -9.38 12.07
CA LEU A 197 5.59 -8.72 10.94
C LEU A 197 4.73 -7.61 10.33
N ALA A 198 3.43 -7.83 10.15
CA ALA A 198 2.52 -6.79 9.68
C ALA A 198 2.47 -5.59 10.65
N ALA A 199 2.42 -5.84 11.96
CA ALA A 199 2.47 -4.79 12.98
C ALA A 199 3.80 -4.00 12.96
N VAL A 200 4.93 -4.70 12.77
CA VAL A 200 6.25 -4.05 12.62
C VAL A 200 6.27 -3.13 11.41
N PHE A 201 5.78 -3.58 10.26
CA PHE A 201 5.72 -2.72 9.07
C PHE A 201 4.75 -1.54 9.24
N CYS A 202 3.60 -1.72 9.89
CA CYS A 202 2.71 -0.61 10.23
C CYS A 202 3.36 0.39 11.20
N PHE A 203 4.17 -0.09 12.15
CA PHE A 203 4.95 0.75 13.05
C PHE A 203 6.01 1.54 12.28
N VAL A 204 6.76 0.88 11.39
CA VAL A 204 7.74 1.54 10.51
C VAL A 204 7.08 2.62 9.66
N ALA A 205 5.93 2.33 9.06
CA ALA A 205 5.15 3.31 8.31
C ALA A 205 4.75 4.51 9.20
N SER A 206 4.23 4.25 10.40
CA SER A 206 3.73 5.27 11.33
C SER A 206 4.79 6.30 11.73
N PHE A 207 6.03 5.85 11.93
CA PHE A 207 7.17 6.74 12.27
C PHE A 207 8.07 7.04 11.07
N SER A 208 7.54 6.85 9.86
CA SER A 208 8.13 7.38 8.63
C SER A 208 7.44 8.65 8.18
N MET A 209 6.10 8.68 8.18
CA MET A 209 5.27 9.87 7.92
C MET A 209 3.93 9.73 8.64
N MET A 210 3.22 10.85 8.85
CA MET A 210 1.92 10.86 9.54
C MET A 210 0.89 9.92 8.90
N GLN A 211 0.85 9.89 7.57
CA GLN A 211 -0.05 9.05 6.78
C GLN A 211 0.16 7.56 7.04
N GLY A 212 1.35 7.16 7.52
CA GLY A 212 1.63 5.79 7.91
C GLY A 212 0.78 5.29 9.08
N LEU A 213 0.25 6.18 9.94
CA LEU A 213 -0.70 5.79 10.99
C LEU A 213 -1.99 5.20 10.42
N ALA A 214 -2.42 5.63 9.22
CA ALA A 214 -3.58 5.08 8.55
C ALA A 214 -3.43 3.59 8.18
N SER A 215 -2.19 3.09 8.10
CA SER A 215 -1.92 1.68 7.77
C SER A 215 -2.56 0.71 8.75
N TRP A 216 -2.64 1.07 10.04
CA TRP A 216 -3.25 0.22 11.08
C TRP A 216 -4.74 -0.02 10.82
N ILE A 217 -5.46 1.01 10.35
CA ILE A 217 -6.90 0.91 10.05
C ILE A 217 -7.08 0.25 8.68
N ALA A 218 -6.27 0.63 7.70
CA ALA A 218 -6.34 0.10 6.35
C ALA A 218 -6.12 -1.42 6.30
N LEU A 219 -5.28 -1.98 7.16
CA LEU A 219 -4.98 -3.42 7.19
C LEU A 219 -6.00 -4.29 7.94
N LEU A 220 -7.05 -3.72 8.56
CA LEU A 220 -8.07 -4.50 9.28
C LEU A 220 -8.68 -5.65 8.45
N PRO A 221 -8.99 -5.49 7.14
CA PRO A 221 -9.47 -6.61 6.32
C PRO A 221 -8.49 -7.79 6.27
N CYS A 222 -7.18 -7.53 6.17
CA CYS A 222 -6.16 -8.59 6.16
C CYS A 222 -6.00 -9.25 7.53
N ILE A 223 -5.96 -8.47 8.61
CA ILE A 223 -5.73 -8.99 9.97
C ILE A 223 -6.92 -9.83 10.46
N THR A 224 -8.15 -9.44 10.13
CA THR A 224 -9.35 -10.18 10.52
C THR A 224 -9.49 -11.54 9.83
N LEU A 225 -8.82 -11.73 8.69
CA LEU A 225 -8.76 -13.00 7.97
C LEU A 225 -7.65 -13.94 8.43
N LEU A 226 -6.71 -13.49 9.25
CA LEU A 226 -5.70 -14.39 9.79
C LEU A 226 -6.37 -15.53 10.58
N PRO A 227 -5.90 -16.79 10.43
CA PRO A 227 -6.51 -17.93 11.11
C PRO A 227 -6.71 -17.68 12.61
N LYS A 228 -7.93 -17.97 13.08
CA LYS A 228 -8.31 -17.84 14.49
C LYS A 228 -7.79 -19.05 15.25
N GLU A 229 -6.85 -18.85 16.16
CA GLU A 229 -6.48 -19.86 17.14
C GLU A 229 -7.34 -19.68 18.39
N SER A 230 -8.28 -20.61 18.63
CA SER A 230 -9.04 -20.89 19.87
C SER A 230 -9.78 -19.74 20.58
N ARG A 231 -9.17 -18.57 20.82
CA ARG A 231 -9.79 -17.37 21.42
C ARG A 231 -9.97 -16.26 20.38
N SER A 232 -11.15 -16.25 19.76
CA SER A 232 -11.57 -15.27 18.76
C SER A 232 -11.61 -13.85 19.33
N GLY A 233 -10.52 -13.08 19.19
CA GLY A 233 -10.49 -11.64 19.49
C GLY A 233 -9.14 -11.10 19.96
N ARG A 234 -8.25 -11.94 20.52
CA ARG A 234 -6.99 -11.47 21.12
C ARG A 234 -6.10 -10.67 20.15
N LYS A 235 -5.98 -11.13 18.90
CA LYS A 235 -5.18 -10.45 17.86
C LYS A 235 -5.73 -9.05 17.57
N LEU A 236 -7.06 -8.89 17.52
CA LEU A 236 -7.68 -7.59 17.26
C LEU A 236 -7.49 -6.63 18.44
N TYR A 237 -7.67 -7.09 19.69
CA TYR A 237 -7.38 -6.27 20.86
C TYR A 237 -5.92 -5.81 20.90
N LEU A 238 -4.97 -6.72 20.63
CA LEU A 238 -3.56 -6.36 20.54
C LEU A 238 -3.28 -5.39 19.39
N TRP A 239 -3.93 -5.56 18.24
CA TRP A 239 -3.80 -4.64 17.11
C TRP A 239 -4.29 -3.23 17.46
N CYS A 240 -5.47 -3.11 18.07
CA CYS A 240 -6.00 -1.84 18.55
C CYS A 240 -5.11 -1.21 19.63
N PHE A 241 -4.56 -2.01 20.54
CA PHE A 241 -3.62 -1.54 21.56
C PHE A 241 -2.32 -0.99 20.95
N LEU A 242 -1.74 -1.70 19.98
CA LEU A 242 -0.53 -1.26 19.28
C LEU A 242 -0.79 0.00 18.44
N PHE A 243 -1.94 0.08 17.79
CA PHE A 243 -2.38 1.28 17.09
C PHE A 243 -2.51 2.47 18.04
N ALA A 244 -3.27 2.32 19.13
CA ALA A 244 -3.45 3.38 20.12
C ALA A 244 -2.11 3.83 20.73
N SER A 245 -1.23 2.88 21.05
CA SER A 245 0.12 3.18 21.54
C SER A 245 0.94 3.97 20.52
N SER A 246 0.88 3.59 19.25
CA SER A 246 1.59 4.29 18.17
C SER A 246 1.07 5.72 18.01
N VAL A 247 -0.24 5.94 18.10
CA VAL A 247 -0.86 7.28 18.06
C VAL A 247 -0.39 8.12 19.25
N VAL A 248 -0.46 7.58 20.48
CA VAL A 248 -0.02 8.31 21.68
C VAL A 248 1.46 8.70 21.59
N ILE A 249 2.32 7.76 21.17
CA ILE A 249 3.76 8.02 21.03
C ILE A 249 4.02 9.05 19.93
N TYR A 250 3.32 8.97 18.79
CA TYR A 250 3.48 9.90 17.67
C TYR A 250 3.15 11.34 18.05
N PHE A 251 2.03 11.53 18.78
CA PHE A 251 1.55 12.86 19.19
C PHE A 251 2.14 13.36 20.51
N CYS A 252 3.00 12.58 21.17
CA CYS A 252 3.72 13.01 22.36
C CYS A 252 4.58 14.26 22.06
N HIS A 253 4.34 15.36 22.78
CA HIS A 253 4.99 16.67 22.53
C HIS A 253 4.80 17.25 21.11
N PHE A 254 3.76 16.83 20.39
CA PHE A 254 3.46 17.34 19.06
C PHE A 254 2.86 18.74 19.13
N ARG A 255 3.33 19.65 18.26
CA ARG A 255 2.84 21.02 18.15
C ARG A 255 2.16 21.18 16.80
N PHE A 256 0.86 21.41 16.81
CA PHE A 256 0.13 21.76 15.59
C PHE A 256 0.46 23.19 15.17
N SER A 257 0.65 23.42 13.87
CA SER A 257 0.92 24.76 13.35
C SER A 257 -0.23 25.72 13.66
N PRO A 258 0.04 26.92 14.22
CA PRO A 258 -0.99 27.94 14.47
C PRO A 258 -1.72 28.28 13.15
N GLY A 259 -3.05 28.18 13.15
CA GLY A 259 -3.88 28.47 11.98
C GLY A 259 -4.27 27.25 11.13
N ARG A 260 -3.76 26.05 11.43
CA ARG A 260 -4.29 24.82 10.84
C ARG A 260 -5.55 24.38 11.61
N ASP A 261 -6.70 24.63 11.02
CA ASP A 261 -7.97 24.12 11.53
C ASP A 261 -8.13 22.64 11.15
N ILE A 262 -7.79 21.75 12.08
CA ILE A 262 -7.92 20.29 11.94
C ILE A 262 -9.40 19.90 11.70
N LEU A 263 -10.34 20.74 12.15
CA LEU A 263 -11.77 20.53 12.02
C LEU A 263 -12.35 21.32 10.83
N ARG A 264 -11.52 21.86 9.93
CA ARG A 264 -11.99 22.57 8.73
C ARG A 264 -12.93 21.72 7.89
N PHE A 265 -12.73 20.40 7.85
CA PHE A 265 -13.64 19.46 7.22
C PHE A 265 -15.07 19.55 7.80
N LEU A 266 -15.22 19.74 9.11
CA LEU A 266 -16.52 19.90 9.76
C LEU A 266 -17.13 21.28 9.49
N HIS A 267 -16.31 22.32 9.41
CA HIS A 267 -16.77 23.69 9.15
C HIS A 267 -17.13 23.93 7.68
N HIS A 268 -16.43 23.29 6.74
CA HIS A 268 -16.61 23.45 5.29
C HIS A 268 -16.68 22.10 4.56
N PRO A 269 -17.69 21.25 4.84
CA PRO A 269 -17.75 19.88 4.33
C PRO A 269 -17.84 19.79 2.80
N LEU A 270 -18.51 20.74 2.16
CA LEU A 270 -18.62 20.77 0.69
C LEU A 270 -17.29 21.11 0.01
N GLN A 271 -16.52 22.04 0.59
CA GLN A 271 -15.21 22.41 0.05
C GLN A 271 -14.20 21.29 0.26
N ALA A 272 -14.17 20.71 1.46
CA ALA A 272 -13.29 19.59 1.78
C ALA A 272 -13.65 18.34 0.96
N GLY A 273 -14.94 18.02 0.83
CA GLY A 273 -15.42 16.94 -0.03
C GLY A 273 -15.06 17.17 -1.51
N GLY A 274 -15.24 18.39 -2.01
CA GLY A 274 -14.82 18.77 -3.36
C GLY A 274 -13.31 18.61 -3.56
N PHE A 275 -12.50 19.09 -2.62
CA PHE A 275 -11.04 18.94 -2.66
C PHE A 275 -10.62 17.46 -2.63
N PHE A 276 -11.22 16.65 -1.76
CA PHE A 276 -10.96 15.21 -1.67
C PHE A 276 -11.23 14.50 -3.01
N VAL A 277 -12.39 14.77 -3.62
CA VAL A 277 -12.75 14.18 -4.92
C VAL A 277 -11.80 14.66 -6.01
N ALA A 278 -11.49 15.95 -6.05
CA ALA A 278 -10.54 16.50 -7.02
C ALA A 278 -9.15 15.88 -6.86
N LEU A 279 -8.67 15.71 -5.62
CA LEU A 279 -7.37 15.10 -5.32
C LEU A 279 -7.26 13.67 -5.89
N MET A 280 -8.33 12.88 -5.77
CA MET A 280 -8.39 11.52 -6.33
C MET A 280 -8.32 11.49 -7.86
N GLY A 281 -8.90 12.49 -8.53
CA GLY A 281 -8.85 12.60 -10.00
C GLY A 281 -7.61 13.30 -10.54
N ASN A 282 -6.89 14.07 -9.69
CA ASN A 282 -5.79 14.93 -10.12
C ASN A 282 -4.64 14.16 -10.79
N SER A 283 -4.42 12.90 -10.40
CA SER A 283 -3.41 12.03 -11.03
C SER A 283 -3.62 11.80 -12.53
N PHE A 284 -4.84 12.06 -13.03
CA PHE A 284 -5.24 11.88 -14.43
C PHE A 284 -5.37 13.21 -15.17
N CYS A 285 -5.17 14.35 -14.49
CA CYS A 285 -5.55 15.67 -14.98
C CYS A 285 -4.40 16.67 -14.79
N GLN A 286 -3.22 16.37 -15.36
CA GLN A 286 -2.13 17.35 -15.43
C GLN A 286 -2.26 18.19 -16.71
N SER A 287 -2.87 19.36 -16.59
CA SER A 287 -3.02 20.39 -17.63
C SER A 287 -2.97 21.77 -16.95
N ASP A 288 -2.99 22.87 -17.73
CA ASP A 288 -3.07 24.23 -17.21
C ASP A 288 -4.15 24.40 -16.13
N ALA A 289 -3.82 25.18 -15.09
CA ALA A 289 -4.57 25.29 -13.83
C ALA A 289 -6.08 25.56 -13.99
N ILE A 290 -6.47 26.26 -15.06
CA ILE A 290 -7.85 26.69 -15.31
C ILE A 290 -8.75 25.52 -15.76
N VAL A 291 -8.21 24.53 -16.48
CA VAL A 291 -8.97 23.39 -17.02
C VAL A 291 -8.94 22.19 -16.07
N SER A 292 -7.95 22.13 -15.18
CA SER A 292 -7.68 20.99 -14.30
C SER A 292 -8.75 20.71 -13.24
N GLY A 293 -9.35 21.76 -12.63
CA GLY A 293 -10.22 21.61 -11.46
C GLY A 293 -11.51 20.81 -11.71
N PRO A 294 -12.37 21.22 -12.66
CA PRO A 294 -13.61 20.49 -12.97
C PRO A 294 -13.36 19.08 -13.50
N ILE A 295 -12.31 18.88 -14.31
CA ILE A 295 -11.97 17.56 -14.85
C ILE A 295 -11.49 16.64 -13.72
N ALA A 296 -10.65 17.13 -12.81
CA ALA A 296 -10.20 16.37 -11.65
C ALA A 296 -11.39 15.94 -10.75
N LEU A 297 -12.39 16.81 -10.57
CA LEU A 297 -13.63 16.46 -9.86
C LEU A 297 -14.40 15.35 -10.56
N VAL A 298 -14.62 15.46 -11.88
CA VAL A 298 -15.36 14.45 -12.65
C VAL A 298 -14.62 13.11 -12.66
N THR A 299 -13.31 13.12 -12.91
CA THR A 299 -12.50 11.90 -12.92
C THR A 299 -12.42 11.28 -11.52
N GLY A 300 -12.26 12.09 -10.47
CA GLY A 300 -12.31 11.63 -9.10
C GLY A 300 -13.64 10.98 -8.73
N ALA A 301 -14.75 11.61 -9.11
CA ALA A 301 -16.08 11.04 -8.89
C ALA A 301 -16.27 9.71 -9.64
N ALA A 302 -15.79 9.62 -10.88
CA ALA A 302 -15.82 8.38 -11.65
C ALA A 302 -15.00 7.25 -10.98
N ILE A 303 -13.82 7.56 -10.43
CA ILE A 303 -13.00 6.60 -9.67
C ILE A 303 -13.74 6.11 -8.43
N LEU A 304 -14.36 7.02 -7.66
CA LEU A 304 -15.11 6.67 -6.46
C LEU A 304 -16.33 5.79 -6.79
N LEU A 305 -17.06 6.12 -7.86
CA LEU A 305 -18.17 5.29 -8.35
C LEU A 305 -17.71 3.92 -8.82
N GLY A 306 -16.58 3.86 -9.54
CA GLY A 306 -15.96 2.61 -9.98
C GLY A 306 -15.53 1.71 -8.80
N LEU A 307 -14.92 2.30 -7.76
CA LEU A 307 -14.57 1.61 -6.52
C LEU A 307 -15.81 1.13 -5.77
N GLY A 308 -16.86 1.96 -5.69
CA GLY A 308 -18.13 1.58 -5.09
C GLY A 308 -18.80 0.40 -5.81
N ALA A 309 -18.85 0.44 -7.14
CA ALA A 309 -19.34 -0.65 -7.97
C ALA A 309 -18.48 -1.92 -7.83
N TYR A 310 -17.16 -1.77 -7.75
CA TYR A 310 -16.27 -2.89 -7.52
C TYR A 310 -16.54 -3.56 -6.16
N VAL A 311 -16.68 -2.79 -5.08
CA VAL A 311 -17.00 -3.32 -3.74
C VAL A 311 -18.36 -4.03 -3.71
N THR A 312 -19.37 -3.54 -4.45
CA THR A 312 -20.67 -4.23 -4.52
C THR A 312 -20.61 -5.51 -5.34
N MET A 313 -19.87 -5.53 -6.44
CA MET A 313 -19.63 -6.73 -7.24
C MET A 313 -18.86 -7.81 -6.46
N LEU A 314 -17.99 -7.41 -5.53
CA LEU A 314 -17.22 -8.32 -4.68
C LEU A 314 -18.02 -8.97 -3.54
N ARG A 315 -19.31 -8.65 -3.36
CA ARG A 315 -20.11 -9.21 -2.25
C ARG A 315 -20.30 -10.73 -2.28
N GLY A 316 -20.05 -11.38 -3.43
CA GLY A 316 -20.07 -12.85 -3.59
C GLY A 316 -18.70 -13.53 -3.63
N GLU A 317 -17.60 -12.75 -3.62
CA GLU A 317 -16.25 -13.29 -3.80
C GLU A 317 -15.59 -13.72 -2.48
N SER A 318 -14.55 -14.56 -2.58
CA SER A 318 -13.80 -14.99 -1.40
C SER A 318 -13.12 -13.80 -0.72
N LYS A 319 -13.26 -13.73 0.61
CA LYS A 319 -12.65 -12.67 1.43
C LYS A 319 -11.13 -12.60 1.26
N GLU A 320 -10.47 -13.73 0.99
CA GLU A 320 -9.02 -13.80 0.75
C GLU A 320 -8.58 -13.03 -0.50
N ILE A 321 -9.47 -12.93 -1.51
CA ILE A 321 -9.21 -12.17 -2.73
C ILE A 321 -9.41 -10.68 -2.47
N ILE A 322 -10.48 -10.34 -1.76
CA ILE A 322 -10.91 -8.96 -1.55
C ILE A 322 -9.99 -8.22 -0.57
N ALA A 323 -9.57 -8.88 0.50
CA ALA A 323 -8.86 -8.22 1.60
C ALA A 323 -7.59 -7.44 1.23
N PRO A 324 -6.65 -7.95 0.40
CA PRO A 324 -5.46 -7.17 0.06
C PRO A 324 -5.82 -5.92 -0.76
N TRP A 325 -6.74 -6.02 -1.72
CA TRP A 325 -7.16 -4.89 -2.54
C TRP A 325 -7.98 -3.88 -1.75
N LEU A 326 -8.87 -4.36 -0.87
CA LEU A 326 -9.62 -3.50 0.03
C LEU A 326 -8.68 -2.76 1.00
N SER A 327 -7.64 -3.43 1.52
CA SER A 327 -6.66 -2.79 2.40
C SER A 327 -5.83 -1.74 1.65
N LEU A 328 -5.42 -2.02 0.41
CA LEU A 328 -4.70 -1.06 -0.44
C LEU A 328 -5.58 0.15 -0.78
N ALA A 329 -6.85 -0.09 -1.14
CA ALA A 329 -7.82 0.98 -1.42
C ALA A 329 -8.07 1.83 -0.17
N LEU A 330 -8.38 1.22 0.97
CA LEU A 330 -8.57 1.92 2.25
C LEU A 330 -7.36 2.78 2.61
N PHE A 331 -6.15 2.27 2.41
CA PHE A 331 -4.94 3.06 2.66
C PHE A 331 -4.89 4.30 1.75
N GLY A 332 -5.15 4.16 0.45
CA GLY A 332 -5.23 5.28 -0.48
C GLY A 332 -6.31 6.31 -0.09
N PHE A 333 -7.49 5.84 0.33
CA PHE A 333 -8.56 6.69 0.83
C PHE A 333 -8.16 7.50 2.07
N PHE A 334 -7.61 6.84 3.08
CA PHE A 334 -7.16 7.53 4.29
C PHE A 334 -5.99 8.47 4.00
N TYR A 335 -5.09 8.09 3.09
CA TYR A 335 -4.00 8.95 2.66
C TYR A 335 -4.55 10.25 2.04
N ALA A 336 -5.49 10.15 1.10
CA ALA A 336 -6.13 11.31 0.48
C ALA A 336 -6.94 12.15 1.50
N ALA A 337 -7.62 11.49 2.44
CA ALA A 337 -8.40 12.16 3.47
C ALA A 337 -7.51 12.95 4.45
N MET A 338 -6.31 12.45 4.75
CA MET A 338 -5.35 13.17 5.62
C MET A 338 -4.67 14.35 4.92
N VAL A 339 -4.72 14.40 3.58
CA VAL A 339 -4.20 15.52 2.78
C VAL A 339 -5.26 16.63 2.59
N THR A 340 -6.55 16.28 2.70
CA THR A 340 -7.70 17.18 2.53
C THR A 340 -7.93 18.04 3.77
#